data_AF-A0A8C5ZWK1-F1
#
_entry.id   AF-A0A8C5ZWK1-F1
#
_cell.length_a   1.000
_cell.length_b   1.000
_cell.length_c   1.000
_cell.angle_alpha   90.00
_cell.angle_beta   90.00
_cell.angle_gamma   90.00
#
_symmetry.space_group_name_H-M   'P 1'
#
loop_
_entity.id
_entity.type
_entity.pdbx_description
1 polymer ?
#
loop_
_entity_poly.entity_id
_entity_poly.type
_entity_poly.pdbx_seq_one_letter_code
_entity_poly.pdbx_strand_id
1 'polypeptide(L)'
;MSQQGGYRRRPGTPGLPVRSIRPFKSSEQYLEAMKEDLAEWLRDLYGLDIDAANFLQVLETGLVLCQHANKVTEAALAFLAEAPVQAQRIPMPRTGVSCNGAAQPRTFQARDNVSNFIQWCRKEMGIQEVLMFETEDLVLRKNVKNVVLCLLELGRRAWRFGVAAPTLVHLEEEIDEELRQELAVPPPDPPPPPGEPLYLPSAVLHGQAV
;
A
#
# COMPACT_ATOMS: atom_id res chain seq x y z
N MET A 1 -46.71 -35.61 15.29
CA MET A 1 -46.81 -35.05 13.92
C MET A 1 -46.41 -33.60 13.97
N SER A 2 -45.67 -33.18 12.95
CA SER A 2 -44.67 -32.12 12.98
C SER A 2 -45.16 -30.81 12.34
N GLN A 3 -44.44 -29.72 12.65
CA GLN A 3 -44.19 -28.52 11.81
C GLN A 3 -45.28 -27.43 11.78
N GLN A 4 -44.98 -26.13 11.67
CA GLN A 4 -43.76 -25.33 11.73
C GLN A 4 -44.21 -23.85 11.84
N GLY A 5 -43.42 -23.03 12.54
CA GLY A 5 -43.60 -21.58 12.60
C GLY A 5 -43.14 -20.88 11.32
N GLY A 6 -43.96 -19.94 10.83
CA GLY A 6 -43.65 -19.10 9.68
C GLY A 6 -42.88 -17.84 10.08
N TYR A 7 -41.55 -17.84 9.89
CA TYR A 7 -40.75 -16.62 9.92
C TYR A 7 -40.88 -15.89 8.57
N ARG A 8 -41.49 -14.69 8.59
CA ARG A 8 -41.48 -13.77 7.46
C ARG A 8 -40.05 -13.28 7.21
N ARG A 9 -39.44 -13.68 6.08
CA ARG A 9 -38.17 -13.13 5.59
C ARG A 9 -38.37 -11.68 5.13
N ARG A 10 -37.47 -10.79 5.56
CA ARG A 10 -37.36 -9.42 5.04
C ARG A 10 -36.87 -9.46 3.58
N PRO A 11 -37.33 -8.56 2.70
CA PRO A 11 -36.78 -8.45 1.35
C PRO A 11 -35.35 -7.92 1.44
N GLY A 12 -34.40 -8.66 0.87
CA GLY A 12 -33.02 -8.21 0.70
C GLY A 12 -32.98 -6.99 -0.22
N THR A 13 -32.19 -5.99 0.16
CA THR A 13 -31.80 -4.87 -0.70
C THR A 13 -31.20 -5.41 -2.00
N PRO A 14 -31.62 -4.93 -3.18
CA PRO A 14 -30.96 -5.27 -4.43
C PRO A 14 -29.51 -4.81 -4.38
N GLY A 15 -28.57 -5.76 -4.45
CA GLY A 15 -27.16 -5.45 -4.60
C GLY A 15 -26.98 -4.55 -5.83
N LEU A 16 -26.25 -3.45 -5.65
CA LEU A 16 -25.83 -2.61 -6.76
C LEU A 16 -25.09 -3.49 -7.79
N PRO A 17 -25.36 -3.33 -9.10
CA PRO A 17 -24.68 -4.12 -10.11
C PRO A 17 -23.19 -3.80 -10.04
N VAL A 18 -22.39 -4.79 -9.63
CA VAL A 18 -20.94 -4.79 -9.78
C VAL A 18 -20.68 -4.54 -11.26
N ARG A 19 -20.26 -3.32 -11.61
CA ARG A 19 -19.80 -3.02 -12.97
C ARG A 19 -18.57 -3.89 -13.18
N SER A 20 -18.72 -4.94 -13.98
CA SER A 20 -17.61 -5.78 -14.42
C SER A 20 -16.51 -4.87 -14.96
N ILE A 21 -15.37 -4.85 -14.26
CA ILE A 21 -14.18 -4.12 -14.68
C ILE A 21 -13.73 -4.79 -15.97
N ARG A 22 -13.74 -4.04 -17.08
CA ARG A 22 -13.22 -4.57 -18.33
C ARG A 22 -11.70 -4.60 -18.23
N PRO A 23 -11.05 -5.75 -18.47
CA PRO A 23 -9.59 -5.81 -18.53
C PRO A 23 -9.09 -4.83 -19.61
N PHE A 24 -7.98 -4.15 -19.34
CA PHE A 24 -7.40 -3.29 -20.35
C PHE A 24 -6.86 -4.13 -21.51
N LYS A 25 -6.89 -3.53 -22.71
CA LYS A 25 -6.62 -4.25 -23.96
C LYS A 25 -5.12 -4.31 -24.28
N SER A 26 -4.30 -3.47 -23.66
CA SER A 26 -2.85 -3.43 -23.90
C SER A 26 -2.09 -2.93 -22.68
N SER A 27 -0.80 -3.30 -22.59
CA SER A 27 0.13 -2.81 -21.57
C SER A 27 0.28 -1.28 -21.58
N GLU A 28 0.06 -0.64 -22.73
CA GLU A 28 0.13 0.82 -22.88
C GLU A 28 -1.04 1.51 -22.19
N GLN A 29 -2.26 0.95 -22.30
CA GLN A 29 -3.43 1.50 -21.60
C GLN A 29 -3.29 1.41 -20.08
N TYR A 30 -2.72 0.30 -19.58
CA TYR A 30 -2.39 0.17 -18.15
C TYR A 30 -1.39 1.26 -17.72
N LEU A 31 -0.32 1.45 -18.49
CA LEU A 31 0.70 2.45 -18.16
C LEU A 31 0.11 3.87 -18.17
N GLU A 32 -0.79 4.17 -19.11
CA GLU A 32 -1.43 5.48 -19.18
C GLU A 32 -2.33 5.74 -17.97
N ALA A 33 -3.12 4.75 -17.54
CA ALA A 33 -3.93 4.86 -16.33
C ALA A 33 -3.07 5.05 -15.06
N MET A 34 -1.93 4.35 -14.96
CA MET A 34 -0.99 4.54 -13.85
C MET A 34 -0.34 5.93 -13.86
N LYS A 35 -0.05 6.48 -15.05
CA LYS A 35 0.44 7.86 -15.19
C LYS A 35 -0.62 8.87 -14.79
N GLU A 36 -1.87 8.65 -15.17
CA GLU A 36 -2.99 9.53 -14.81
C GLU A 36 -3.18 9.60 -13.30
N ASP A 37 -3.18 8.45 -12.62
CA ASP A 37 -3.26 8.36 -11.15
C ASP A 37 -2.08 9.07 -10.46
N LEU A 38 -0.84 8.83 -10.93
CA LEU A 38 0.33 9.53 -10.39
C LEU A 38 0.31 11.04 -10.68
N ALA A 39 -0.18 11.46 -11.84
CA ALA A 39 -0.31 12.88 -12.18
C ALA A 39 -1.33 13.55 -11.25
N GLU A 40 -2.49 12.92 -11.03
CA GLU A 40 -3.49 13.40 -10.09
C GLU A 40 -2.94 13.52 -8.67
N TRP A 41 -2.28 12.49 -8.20
CA TRP A 41 -1.65 12.48 -6.89
C TRP A 41 -0.63 13.62 -6.71
N LEU A 42 0.26 13.82 -7.68
CA LEU A 42 1.26 14.89 -7.62
C LEU A 42 0.63 16.29 -7.78
N ARG A 43 -0.41 16.42 -8.60
CA ARG A 43 -1.19 17.65 -8.74
C ARG A 43 -1.79 18.05 -7.39
N ASP A 44 -2.43 17.13 -6.69
CA ASP A 44 -3.10 17.43 -5.43
C ASP A 44 -2.10 17.75 -4.31
N LEU A 45 -0.94 17.08 -4.30
CA LEU A 45 0.09 17.32 -3.29
C LEU A 45 0.83 18.66 -3.43
N TYR A 46 0.97 19.18 -4.66
CA TYR A 46 1.87 20.27 -4.99
C TYR A 46 1.24 21.42 -5.79
N GLY A 47 -0.02 21.30 -6.20
CA GLY A 47 -0.71 22.30 -7.02
C GLY A 47 -0.12 22.43 -8.43
N LEU A 48 0.35 21.32 -9.02
CA LEU A 48 0.99 21.31 -10.33
C LEU A 48 -0.03 21.23 -11.47
N ASP A 49 0.27 21.88 -12.59
CA ASP A 49 -0.42 21.62 -13.86
C ASP A 49 0.17 20.38 -14.53
N ILE A 50 -0.21 19.20 -14.01
CA ILE A 50 0.28 17.91 -14.46
C ILE A 50 -0.88 16.97 -14.80
N ASP A 51 -0.73 16.28 -15.94
CA ASP A 51 -1.62 15.24 -16.45
C ASP A 51 -0.79 14.08 -17.03
N ALA A 52 -1.45 13.06 -17.55
CA ALA A 52 -0.76 11.91 -18.13
C ALA A 52 0.06 12.28 -19.39
N ALA A 53 -0.34 13.30 -20.16
CA ALA A 53 0.32 13.71 -21.40
C ALA A 53 1.62 14.48 -21.13
N ASN A 54 1.64 15.35 -20.12
CA ASN A 54 2.79 16.17 -19.74
C ASN A 54 3.61 15.59 -18.58
N PHE A 55 3.20 14.45 -18.00
CA PHE A 55 3.78 13.81 -16.82
C PHE A 55 5.32 13.84 -16.78
N LEU A 56 5.98 13.32 -17.82
CA LEU A 56 7.44 13.27 -17.86
C LEU A 56 8.07 14.65 -18.02
N GLN A 57 7.42 15.57 -18.74
CA GLN A 57 7.91 16.92 -18.94
C GLN A 57 7.92 17.71 -17.63
N VAL A 58 6.89 17.57 -16.80
CA VAL A 58 6.84 18.23 -15.49
C VAL A 58 7.94 17.68 -14.56
N LEU A 59 8.26 16.39 -14.68
CA LEU A 59 9.24 15.72 -13.83
C LEU A 59 10.69 15.82 -14.34
N GLU A 60 10.94 16.14 -15.62
CA GLU A 60 12.26 15.94 -16.26
C GLU A 60 13.39 16.81 -15.72
N THR A 61 13.11 17.84 -14.91
CA THR A 61 14.12 18.63 -14.19
C THR A 61 14.58 17.98 -12.87
N GLY A 62 13.84 16.97 -12.39
CA GLY A 62 14.02 16.32 -11.09
C GLY A 62 13.53 17.14 -9.90
N LEU A 63 13.08 18.38 -10.08
CA LEU A 63 12.72 19.27 -8.96
C LEU A 63 11.53 18.77 -8.15
N VAL A 64 10.47 18.35 -8.83
CA VAL A 64 9.26 17.80 -8.16
C VAL A 64 9.61 16.51 -7.40
N LEU A 65 10.47 15.66 -7.97
CA LEU A 65 10.93 14.44 -7.33
C LEU A 65 11.69 14.74 -6.03
N CYS A 66 12.61 15.70 -6.10
CA CYS A 66 13.33 16.17 -4.93
C CYS A 66 12.44 16.74 -3.84
N GLN A 67 11.49 17.60 -4.24
CA GLN A 67 10.52 18.19 -3.33
C GLN A 67 9.71 17.10 -2.64
N HIS A 68 9.32 16.06 -3.37
CA HIS A 68 8.61 14.94 -2.80
C HIS A 68 9.45 14.13 -1.82
N ALA A 69 10.70 13.79 -2.17
CA ALA A 69 11.61 13.13 -1.23
C ALA A 69 11.78 13.93 0.08
N ASN A 70 11.88 15.25 0.00
CA ASN A 70 11.97 16.12 1.18
C ASN A 70 10.67 16.13 1.98
N LYS A 71 9.50 16.25 1.34
CA LYS A 71 8.20 16.18 2.01
C LYS A 71 7.98 14.84 2.73
N VAL A 72 8.36 13.73 2.11
CA VAL A 72 8.29 12.39 2.73
C VAL A 72 9.23 12.29 3.93
N THR A 73 10.44 12.85 3.81
CA THR A 73 11.39 12.89 4.93
C THR A 73 10.83 13.71 6.10
N GLU A 74 10.28 14.89 5.83
CA GLU A 74 9.64 15.75 6.84
C GLU A 74 8.48 15.03 7.55
N ALA A 75 7.59 14.38 6.79
CA ALA A 75 6.48 13.62 7.33
C ALA A 75 6.96 12.45 8.21
N ALA A 76 7.98 11.71 7.79
CA ALA A 76 8.56 10.63 8.58
C ALA A 76 9.16 11.13 9.90
N LEU A 77 9.84 12.28 9.89
CA LEU A 77 10.40 12.89 11.10
C LEU A 77 9.30 13.39 12.04
N ALA A 78 8.22 13.97 11.51
CA ALA A 78 7.04 14.36 12.28
C ALA A 78 6.37 13.13 12.93
N PHE A 79 6.15 12.07 12.16
CA PHE A 79 5.60 10.81 12.65
C PHE A 79 6.48 10.17 13.73
N LEU A 80 7.80 10.21 13.59
CA LEU A 80 8.73 9.74 14.62
C LEU A 80 8.61 10.54 15.93
N ALA A 81 8.40 11.86 15.84
CA ALA A 81 8.24 12.72 17.00
C ALA A 81 6.91 12.48 17.73
N GLU A 82 5.83 12.24 16.98
CA GLU A 82 4.48 11.99 17.52
C GLU A 82 4.31 10.58 18.07
N ALA A 83 4.85 9.56 17.39
CA ALA A 83 4.61 8.15 17.67
C ALA A 83 5.91 7.30 17.70
N PRO A 84 6.87 7.59 18.60
CA PRO A 84 8.20 6.98 18.57
C PRO A 84 8.19 5.45 18.73
N VAL A 85 7.23 4.89 19.48
CA VAL A 85 7.12 3.43 19.68
C VAL A 85 6.69 2.72 18.39
N GLN A 86 5.74 3.29 17.66
CA GLN A 86 5.30 2.75 16.37
C GLN A 86 6.42 2.89 15.33
N ALA A 87 7.14 4.01 15.40
CA ALA A 87 8.23 4.32 14.49
C ALA A 87 9.41 3.35 14.54
N GLN A 88 9.72 2.76 15.70
CA GLN A 88 10.80 1.78 15.86
C GLN A 88 10.65 0.53 14.97
N ARG A 89 9.43 0.25 14.51
CA ARG A 89 9.11 -0.95 13.72
C ARG A 89 9.21 -0.72 12.21
N ILE A 90 9.49 0.51 11.78
CA ILE A 90 9.41 0.92 10.38
C ILE A 90 10.73 1.60 9.97
N PRO A 91 11.39 1.16 8.89
CA PRO A 91 12.49 1.93 8.30
C PRO A 91 11.99 3.30 7.86
N MET A 92 12.66 4.37 8.30
CA MET A 92 12.26 5.75 8.04
C MET A 92 13.37 6.55 7.38
N PRO A 93 13.04 7.40 6.41
CA PRO A 93 13.99 8.37 5.89
C PRO A 93 14.36 9.36 7.00
N ARG A 94 15.65 9.66 7.13
CA ARG A 94 16.18 10.61 8.12
C ARG A 94 16.76 11.86 7.49
N THR A 95 17.17 11.76 6.23
CA THR A 95 17.83 12.84 5.50
C THR A 95 17.13 13.06 4.17
N GLY A 96 16.87 14.32 3.84
CA GLY A 96 16.32 14.71 2.53
C GLY A 96 17.38 14.75 1.43
N VAL A 97 17.02 15.35 0.30
CA VAL A 97 17.87 15.56 -0.88
C VAL A 97 18.08 17.04 -1.16
N SER A 98 19.28 17.37 -1.65
CA SER A 98 19.63 18.69 -2.17
C SER A 98 19.37 18.73 -3.68
N CYS A 99 18.77 19.82 -4.15
CA CYS A 99 18.43 19.98 -5.57
C CYS A 99 18.71 21.39 -6.09
N ASN A 100 19.14 21.45 -7.35
CA ASN A 100 19.44 22.68 -8.05
C ASN A 100 18.17 23.23 -8.70
N GLY A 101 17.57 24.26 -8.07
CA GLY A 101 16.39 24.97 -8.57
C GLY A 101 16.54 25.62 -9.95
N ALA A 102 17.76 25.84 -10.42
CA ALA A 102 18.04 26.42 -11.74
C ALA A 102 18.15 25.36 -12.85
N ALA A 103 18.01 24.07 -12.53
CA ALA A 103 18.11 22.98 -13.50
C ALA A 103 17.08 23.16 -14.62
N GLN A 104 17.55 23.05 -15.86
CA GLN A 104 16.71 23.11 -17.05
C GLN A 104 16.44 21.70 -17.58
N PRO A 105 15.32 21.48 -18.29
CA PRO A 105 15.04 20.20 -18.93
C PRO A 105 16.22 19.68 -19.78
N ARG A 106 16.44 18.36 -19.74
CA ARG A 106 17.44 17.65 -20.58
C ARG A 106 18.90 18.03 -20.35
N THR A 107 19.24 18.74 -19.27
CA THR A 107 20.62 19.09 -18.94
C THR A 107 21.28 18.10 -17.96
N PHE A 108 22.60 18.23 -17.77
CA PHE A 108 23.31 17.49 -16.72
C PHE A 108 22.81 17.83 -15.32
N GLN A 109 22.45 19.09 -15.06
CA GLN A 109 21.90 19.50 -13.76
C GLN A 109 20.55 18.82 -13.46
N ALA A 110 19.71 18.60 -14.48
CA ALA A 110 18.49 17.82 -14.32
C ALA A 110 18.79 16.36 -13.98
N ARG A 111 19.77 15.74 -14.67
CA ARG A 111 20.23 14.38 -14.35
C ARG A 111 20.79 14.28 -12.93
N ASP A 112 21.50 15.30 -12.44
CA ASP A 112 22.03 15.34 -11.07
C ASP A 112 20.89 15.37 -10.04
N ASN A 113 19.87 16.21 -10.22
CA ASN A 113 18.68 16.23 -9.36
C ASN A 113 18.00 14.85 -9.32
N VAL A 114 17.79 14.24 -10.50
CA VAL A 114 17.17 12.91 -10.60
C VAL A 114 18.04 11.83 -9.94
N SER A 115 19.37 11.91 -10.08
CA SER A 115 20.32 11.00 -9.41
C SER A 115 20.24 11.11 -7.89
N ASN A 116 20.15 12.32 -7.35
CA ASN A 116 19.99 12.55 -5.90
C ASN A 116 18.69 11.91 -5.39
N PHE A 117 17.59 12.08 -6.11
CA PHE A 117 16.31 11.44 -5.79
C PHE A 117 16.40 9.90 -5.82
N ILE A 118 17.01 9.33 -6.86
CA ILE A 118 17.20 7.87 -7.00
C ILE A 118 18.03 7.34 -5.82
N GLN A 119 19.13 8.01 -5.48
CA GLN A 119 19.98 7.60 -4.35
C GLN A 119 19.21 7.65 -3.01
N TRP A 120 18.37 8.65 -2.82
CA TRP A 120 17.51 8.75 -1.64
C TRP A 120 16.46 7.65 -1.59
N CYS A 121 15.77 7.35 -2.70
CA CYS A 121 14.81 6.24 -2.78
C CYS A 121 15.46 4.90 -2.39
N ARG A 122 16.68 4.65 -2.87
CA ARG A 122 17.45 3.46 -2.53
C ARG A 122 17.82 3.42 -1.05
N LYS A 123 18.43 4.49 -0.54
CA LYS A 123 19.07 4.51 0.78
C LYS A 123 18.08 4.73 1.92
N GLU A 124 17.23 5.73 1.78
CA GLU A 124 16.36 6.22 2.85
C GLU A 124 14.99 5.53 2.83
N MET A 125 14.50 5.18 1.63
CA MET A 125 13.22 4.46 1.48
C MET A 125 13.39 2.96 1.28
N GLY A 126 14.58 2.46 0.91
CA GLY A 126 14.87 1.03 0.74
C GLY A 126 14.26 0.40 -0.52
N ILE A 127 13.90 1.20 -1.52
CA ILE A 127 13.23 0.71 -2.74
C ILE A 127 14.17 -0.24 -3.48
N GLN A 128 13.65 -1.40 -3.89
CA GLN A 128 14.44 -2.46 -4.51
C GLN A 128 14.88 -2.07 -5.92
N GLU A 129 16.10 -2.45 -6.33
CA GLU A 129 16.65 -2.08 -7.65
C GLU A 129 15.74 -2.46 -8.83
N VAL A 130 15.00 -3.56 -8.71
CA VAL A 130 14.05 -4.01 -9.75
C VAL A 130 12.90 -3.03 -10.01
N LEU A 131 12.60 -2.15 -9.05
CA LEU A 131 11.58 -1.09 -9.16
C LEU A 131 12.20 0.28 -9.42
N MET A 132 13.53 0.41 -9.35
CA MET A 132 14.22 1.68 -9.55
C MET A 132 14.33 2.00 -11.05
N PHE A 133 14.44 3.29 -11.36
CA PHE A 133 14.71 3.78 -12.70
C PHE A 133 16.08 4.47 -12.77
N GLU A 134 16.59 4.66 -13.98
CA GLU A 134 17.82 5.40 -14.26
C GLU A 134 17.54 6.85 -14.70
N THR A 135 18.51 7.75 -14.55
CA THR A 135 18.31 9.17 -14.94
C THR A 135 17.83 9.34 -16.38
N GLU A 136 18.28 8.49 -17.31
CA GLU A 136 17.88 8.54 -18.71
C GLU A 136 16.46 8.01 -18.97
N ASP A 137 15.92 7.18 -18.08
CA ASP A 137 14.54 6.67 -18.18
C ASP A 137 13.54 7.81 -18.11
N LEU A 138 13.85 8.85 -17.33
CA LEU A 138 13.07 10.07 -17.20
C LEU A 138 13.53 11.14 -18.19
N VAL A 139 14.79 11.56 -18.12
CA VAL A 139 15.29 12.74 -18.85
C VAL A 139 15.30 12.53 -20.37
N LEU A 140 15.58 11.31 -20.82
CA LEU A 140 15.55 10.93 -22.23
C LEU A 140 14.34 10.04 -22.57
N ARG A 141 13.45 9.80 -21.60
CA ARG A 141 12.23 9.00 -21.77
C ARG A 141 12.50 7.57 -22.26
N LYS A 142 13.63 6.98 -21.88
CA LYS A 142 14.03 5.64 -22.33
C LYS A 142 13.14 4.54 -21.79
N ASN A 143 12.64 4.68 -20.56
CA ASN A 143 11.79 3.66 -19.94
C ASN A 143 10.81 4.28 -18.94
N VAL A 144 9.67 4.75 -19.47
CA VAL A 144 8.59 5.37 -18.70
C VAL A 144 8.02 4.44 -17.62
N LYS A 145 7.96 3.14 -17.92
CA LYS A 145 7.42 2.14 -16.99
C LYS A 145 8.21 2.08 -15.69
N ASN A 146 9.54 2.13 -15.76
CA ASN A 146 10.38 2.12 -14.56
C ASN A 146 10.12 3.34 -13.67
N VAL A 147 9.97 4.53 -14.28
CA VAL A 147 9.66 5.77 -13.54
C VAL A 147 8.34 5.63 -12.78
N VAL A 148 7.30 5.15 -13.47
CA VAL A 148 5.96 4.97 -12.90
C VAL A 148 5.96 3.95 -11.77
N LEU A 149 6.59 2.78 -11.97
CA LEU A 149 6.67 1.74 -10.93
C LEU A 149 7.43 2.19 -9.68
N CYS A 150 8.53 2.93 -9.86
CA CYS A 150 9.29 3.49 -8.74
C CYS A 150 8.44 4.46 -7.90
N LEU A 151 7.67 5.34 -8.57
CA LEU A 151 6.84 6.33 -7.88
C LEU A 151 5.65 5.71 -7.15
N LEU A 152 5.02 4.67 -7.70
CA LEU A 152 3.97 3.92 -6.99
C LEU A 152 4.51 3.25 -5.74
N GLU A 153 5.67 2.60 -5.83
CA GLU A 153 6.31 1.98 -4.67
C GLU A 153 6.70 3.02 -3.62
N LEU A 154 7.17 4.20 -4.06
CA LEU A 154 7.44 5.31 -3.15
C LEU A 154 6.17 5.78 -2.44
N GLY A 155 5.06 5.94 -3.17
CA GLY A 155 3.75 6.31 -2.63
C GLY A 155 3.27 5.32 -1.56
N ARG A 156 3.36 4.01 -1.84
CA ARG A 156 3.04 2.95 -0.86
C ARG A 156 3.82 3.08 0.43
N ARG A 157 5.13 3.35 0.35
CA ARG A 157 5.97 3.49 1.55
C ARG A 157 5.71 4.79 2.29
N ALA A 158 5.54 5.90 1.56
CA ALA A 158 5.31 7.22 2.13
C ALA A 158 3.98 7.32 2.89
N TRP A 159 2.96 6.56 2.47
CA TRP A 159 1.67 6.46 3.15
C TRP A 159 1.78 6.11 4.63
N ARG A 160 2.75 5.27 4.98
CA ARG A 160 3.01 4.83 6.37
C ARG A 160 3.43 5.97 7.30
N PHE A 161 3.82 7.11 6.73
CA PHE A 161 4.24 8.32 7.46
C PHE A 161 3.20 9.44 7.37
N GLY A 162 2.02 9.17 6.80
CA GLY A 162 0.93 10.15 6.67
C GLY A 162 1.01 11.02 5.41
N VAL A 163 1.89 10.73 4.46
CA VAL A 163 1.83 11.36 3.13
C VAL A 163 0.74 10.68 2.32
N ALA A 164 -0.17 11.44 1.70
CA ALA A 164 -1.22 10.86 0.85
C ALA A 164 -0.61 9.93 -0.22
N ALA A 165 -1.32 8.86 -0.59
CA ALA A 165 -0.88 7.92 -1.61
C ALA A 165 -1.71 8.07 -2.90
N PRO A 166 -1.21 7.57 -4.04
CA PRO A 166 -2.01 7.43 -5.26
C PRO A 166 -3.21 6.50 -5.04
N THR A 167 -4.28 6.67 -5.81
CA THR A 167 -5.50 5.87 -5.67
C THR A 167 -5.23 4.40 -5.87
N LEU A 168 -4.35 4.05 -6.82
CA LEU A 168 -4.00 2.66 -7.09
C LEU A 168 -3.43 1.96 -5.86
N VAL A 169 -2.60 2.66 -5.07
CA VAL A 169 -2.03 2.13 -3.83
C VAL A 169 -3.12 1.89 -2.78
N HIS A 170 -4.10 2.81 -2.67
CA HIS A 170 -5.23 2.62 -1.76
C HIS A 170 -6.04 1.37 -2.09
N LEU A 171 -6.32 1.16 -3.37
CA LEU A 171 -7.06 -0.01 -3.84
C LEU A 171 -6.30 -1.31 -3.59
N GLU A 172 -4.98 -1.31 -3.79
CA GLU A 172 -4.14 -2.49 -3.50
C GLU A 172 -4.17 -2.87 -2.02
N GLU A 173 -4.06 -1.90 -1.11
CA GLU A 173 -4.13 -2.16 0.33
C GLU A 173 -5.53 -2.62 0.78
N GLU A 174 -6.60 -2.11 0.15
CA GLU A 174 -7.97 -2.58 0.40
C GLU A 174 -8.13 -4.06 0.00
N ILE A 175 -7.65 -4.43 -1.19
CA ILE A 175 -7.67 -5.81 -1.67
C ILE A 175 -6.85 -6.74 -0.76
N ASP A 176 -5.65 -6.31 -0.36
CA ASP A 176 -4.78 -7.10 0.52
C ASP A 176 -5.40 -7.32 1.92
N GLU A 177 -6.15 -6.34 2.42
CA GLU A 177 -6.89 -6.47 3.68
C GLU A 177 -8.08 -7.42 3.55
N GLU A 178 -8.89 -7.32 2.48
CA GLU A 178 -9.97 -8.27 2.21
C GLU A 178 -9.45 -9.70 2.12
N LEU A 179 -8.37 -9.92 1.36
CA LEU A 179 -7.77 -11.25 1.21
C LEU A 179 -7.23 -11.80 2.55
N ARG A 180 -6.66 -10.93 3.39
CA ARG A 180 -6.19 -11.30 4.73
C ARG A 180 -7.35 -11.74 5.63
N GLN A 181 -8.50 -11.09 5.53
CA GLN A 181 -9.70 -11.45 6.28
C GLN A 181 -10.30 -12.78 5.79
N GLU A 182 -10.34 -13.02 4.48
CA GLU A 182 -10.82 -14.28 3.91
C GLU A 182 -9.94 -15.48 4.29
N LEU A 183 -8.62 -15.28 4.37
CA LEU A 183 -7.65 -16.32 4.73
C LEU A 183 -7.49 -16.53 6.24
N ALA A 184 -8.08 -15.67 7.08
CA ALA A 184 -7.99 -15.80 8.52
C ALA A 184 -8.74 -17.05 9.01
N VAL A 185 -7.99 -18.05 9.49
CA VAL A 185 -8.56 -19.26 10.08
C VAL A 185 -9.29 -18.87 11.38
N PRO A 186 -10.56 -19.26 11.56
CA PRO A 186 -11.26 -19.00 12.81
C PRO A 186 -10.49 -19.61 13.99
N PRO A 187 -10.52 -18.98 15.18
CA PRO A 187 -9.82 -19.50 16.35
C PRO A 187 -10.27 -20.95 16.62
N PRO A 188 -9.36 -21.84 17.08
CA PRO A 188 -9.74 -23.20 17.41
C PRO A 188 -10.87 -23.20 18.45
N ASP A 189 -11.84 -24.10 18.28
CA ASP A 189 -12.95 -24.24 19.22
C ASP A 189 -12.40 -24.44 20.65
N PRO A 190 -13.03 -23.81 21.66
CA PRO A 190 -12.62 -24.01 23.05
C PRO A 190 -12.69 -25.50 23.40
N PRO A 191 -11.74 -26.02 24.22
CA PRO A 191 -11.75 -27.42 24.62
C PRO A 191 -13.09 -27.75 25.29
N PRO A 192 -13.66 -28.96 25.03
CA PRO A 192 -14.90 -29.37 25.66
C PRO A 192 -14.78 -29.31 27.18
N PRO A 193 -15.84 -28.90 27.90
CA PRO A 193 -15.79 -28.81 29.36
C PRO A 193 -15.41 -30.18 29.95
N PRO A 194 -14.59 -30.20 31.01
CA PRO A 194 -14.19 -31.45 31.66
C PRO A 194 -15.45 -32.24 32.05
N GLY A 195 -15.59 -33.45 31.49
CA GLY A 195 -16.76 -34.29 31.69
C GLY A 195 -17.02 -34.53 33.17
N GLU A 196 -18.27 -34.36 33.59
CA GLU A 196 -18.70 -34.69 34.94
C GLU A 196 -18.29 -36.14 35.26
N PRO A 197 -17.70 -36.40 36.45
CA PRO A 197 -17.32 -37.75 36.82
C PRO A 197 -18.56 -38.63 36.87
N LEU A 198 -18.58 -39.68 36.03
CA LEU A 198 -19.61 -40.71 36.04
C LEU A 198 -19.66 -41.34 37.44
N TYR A 199 -20.72 -41.03 38.18
CA TYR A 199 -21.01 -41.62 39.47
C TYR A 199 -21.31 -43.12 39.26
N LEU A 200 -20.32 -43.98 39.48
CA LEU A 200 -20.51 -45.42 39.52
C LEU A 200 -21.20 -45.77 40.86
N PRO A 201 -22.40 -46.38 40.85
CA PRO A 201 -23.02 -46.85 42.08
C PRO A 201 -22.16 -47.96 42.69
N SER A 202 -21.77 -47.77 43.95
CA SER A 202 -21.01 -48.75 44.74
C SER A 202 -21.80 -50.05 44.86
N ALA A 203 -21.45 -51.05 44.05
CA ALA A 203 -21.97 -52.40 44.22
C ALA A 203 -21.36 -53.03 45.48
N VAL A 204 -22.27 -53.46 46.35
CA VAL A 204 -22.09 -54.12 47.63
C VAL A 204 -21.20 -55.36 47.52
N LEU A 205 -20.03 -55.35 48.17
CA LEU A 205 -19.31 -56.57 48.53
C LEU A 205 -19.68 -56.95 49.95
N HIS A 206 -20.74 -57.77 50.09
CA HIS A 206 -20.98 -58.54 51.31
C HIS A 206 -19.94 -59.66 51.36
N GLY A 207 -19.20 -59.72 52.47
CA GLY A 207 -18.16 -60.70 52.72
C GLY A 207 -18.69 -62.10 52.99
N GLN A 208 -17.82 -63.08 52.78
CA GLN A 208 -17.83 -64.34 53.49
C GLN A 208 -16.38 -64.73 53.79
N ALA A 209 -16.07 -64.74 55.09
CA ALA A 209 -14.92 -65.41 55.64
C ALA A 209 -15.28 -66.88 55.88
N VAL A 210 -14.40 -67.79 55.45
CA VAL A 210 -14.17 -69.10 56.07
C VAL A 210 -12.67 -69.35 56.02
#